data_AF-A0A9P6PG70-F1
#
_entry.id   AF-A0A9P6PG70-F1
#
_cell.length_a   1.000
_cell.length_b   1.000
_cell.length_c   1.000
_cell.angle_alpha   90.00
_cell.angle_beta   90.00
_cell.angle_gamma   90.00
#
_symmetry.space_group_name_H-M   'P 1'
#
loop_
_entity.id
_entity.type
_entity.pdbx_description
1 polymer ?
#
loop_
_entity_poly.entity_id
_entity_poly.type
_entity_poly.pdbx_seq_one_letter_code
_entity_poly.pdbx_strand_id
1 'polypeptide(L)'
;MSSSTNAAVNSRKKPVAWEKDGVEPHNKSSMAVLIEWFTTSGNYNSWRGSKNSPAASKKVLVGKIATKLAEAGITSRKEQDILSKISSILNDYSKAADWLSDTGNGVRAEKTNEGADPEDTERYIRGMLLSS
;
A
#
# COMPACT_ATOMS: atom_id res chain seq x y z
N MET A 1 30.95 14.32 43.73
CA MET A 1 29.52 14.11 43.45
C MET A 1 29.40 13.77 41.97
N SER A 2 29.31 12.48 41.65
CA SER A 2 29.20 12.01 40.27
C SER A 2 27.75 12.12 39.81
N SER A 3 27.48 13.03 38.89
CA SER A 3 26.17 13.16 38.25
C SER A 3 26.11 12.21 37.05
N SER A 4 25.43 11.07 37.22
CA SER A 4 25.01 10.23 36.09
C SER A 4 23.79 10.87 35.42
N THR A 5 23.96 11.37 34.20
CA THR A 5 22.85 11.80 33.36
C THR A 5 22.15 10.58 32.77
N ASN A 6 20.89 10.35 33.17
CA ASN A 6 20.02 9.33 32.59
C ASN A 6 19.72 9.70 31.12
N ALA A 7 20.25 8.93 30.17
CA ALA A 7 19.84 9.01 28.78
C ALA A 7 18.43 8.41 28.62
N ALA A 8 17.44 9.25 28.32
CA ALA A 8 16.09 8.79 28.03
C ALA A 8 16.10 7.91 26.77
N VAL A 9 15.84 6.62 26.96
CA VAL A 9 15.66 5.65 25.87
C VAL A 9 14.39 6.00 25.11
N ASN A 10 14.53 6.66 23.95
CA ASN A 10 13.42 6.95 23.06
C ASN A 10 12.93 5.65 22.41
N SER A 11 12.00 4.96 23.08
CA SER A 11 11.37 3.75 22.54
C SER A 11 10.39 4.14 21.44
N ARG A 12 10.83 4.04 20.17
CA ARG A 12 9.93 4.17 19.02
C ARG A 12 8.82 3.14 19.15
N LYS A 13 7.57 3.59 19.30
CA LYS A 13 6.39 2.70 19.31
C LYS A 13 6.40 1.86 18.03
N LYS A 14 6.20 0.55 18.18
CA LYS A 14 6.08 -0.35 17.02
C LYS A 14 4.93 0.11 16.14
N PRO A 15 5.08 0.10 14.79
CA PRO A 15 3.98 0.42 13.90
C PRO A 15 2.79 -0.50 14.17
N VAL A 16 1.58 0.06 14.28
CA VAL A 16 0.36 -0.73 14.45
C VAL A 16 0.07 -1.47 13.14
N ALA A 17 -0.24 -2.76 13.22
CA ALA A 17 -0.61 -3.57 12.06
C ALA A 17 -1.90 -3.05 11.41
N TRP A 18 -1.98 -3.08 10.08
CA TRP A 18 -3.13 -2.57 9.31
C TRP A 18 -4.42 -3.37 9.55
N GLU A 19 -4.29 -4.58 10.07
CA GLU A 19 -5.36 -5.51 10.34
C GLU A 19 -5.90 -5.36 11.78
N LYS A 20 -5.17 -4.63 12.65
CA LYS A 20 -5.42 -4.55 14.10
C LYS A 20 -5.47 -3.12 14.64
N ASP A 21 -5.63 -2.12 13.78
CA ASP A 21 -5.67 -0.70 14.13
C ASP A 21 -7.09 -0.12 14.25
N GLY A 22 -8.11 -0.97 14.31
CA GLY A 22 -9.46 -0.55 14.67
C GLY A 22 -9.50 -0.02 16.11
N VAL A 23 -10.12 1.14 16.30
CA VAL A 23 -10.14 1.86 17.60
C VAL A 23 -11.15 1.27 18.58
N GLU A 24 -12.24 0.68 18.09
CA GLU A 24 -13.32 0.11 18.90
C GLU A 24 -13.58 -1.37 18.55
N PRO A 25 -14.19 -2.18 19.43
CA PRO A 25 -14.44 -3.61 19.21
C PRO A 25 -15.25 -3.96 17.95
N HIS A 26 -15.91 -2.97 17.35
CA HIS A 26 -16.71 -3.12 16.13
C HIS A 26 -16.25 -2.24 14.96
N ASN A 27 -15.18 -1.45 15.13
CA ASN A 27 -14.69 -0.61 14.05
C ASN A 27 -13.85 -1.44 13.06
N LYS A 28 -14.01 -1.13 11.77
CA LYS A 28 -13.20 -1.71 10.70
C LYS A 28 -11.73 -1.30 10.90
N SER A 29 -10.82 -2.24 10.69
CA SER A 29 -9.38 -1.94 10.59
C SER A 29 -9.07 -1.21 9.28
N SER A 30 -7.89 -0.60 9.18
CA SER A 30 -7.45 0.07 7.94
C SER A 30 -7.45 -0.86 6.75
N MET A 31 -7.06 -2.12 6.95
CA MET A 31 -7.10 -3.14 5.90
C MET A 31 -8.54 -3.40 5.45
N ALA A 32 -9.49 -3.55 6.39
CA ALA A 32 -10.88 -3.79 6.05
C ALA A 32 -11.49 -2.61 5.26
N VAL A 33 -11.22 -1.37 5.70
CA VAL A 33 -11.65 -0.15 4.97
C VAL A 33 -11.04 -0.10 3.57
N LEU A 34 -9.76 -0.45 3.42
CA LEU A 34 -9.07 -0.44 2.13
C LEU A 34 -9.68 -1.47 1.15
N ILE A 35 -9.92 -2.69 1.62
CA ILE A 35 -10.53 -3.75 0.81
C ILE A 35 -11.98 -3.40 0.44
N GLU A 36 -12.77 -2.87 1.38
CA GLU A 36 -14.12 -2.39 1.11
C GLU A 36 -14.11 -1.27 0.04
N TRP A 37 -13.16 -0.34 0.13
CA TRP A 37 -13.03 0.71 -0.87
C TRP A 37 -12.72 0.14 -2.27
N PHE A 38 -11.82 -0.84 -2.39
CA PHE A 38 -11.48 -1.45 -3.68
C PHE A 38 -12.60 -2.31 -4.26
N THR A 39 -13.35 -2.98 -3.40
CA THR A 39 -14.47 -3.85 -3.81
C THR A 39 -15.75 -3.06 -4.08
N THR A 40 -15.83 -1.80 -3.63
CA THR A 40 -16.88 -0.87 -4.05
C THR A 40 -16.82 -0.63 -5.56
N SER A 41 -17.97 -0.76 -6.22
CA SER A 41 -18.08 -0.64 -7.68
C SER A 41 -17.42 0.64 -8.21
N GLY A 42 -16.63 0.50 -9.27
CA GLY A 42 -15.97 1.61 -9.96
C GLY A 42 -14.64 2.09 -9.35
N ASN A 43 -14.42 1.93 -8.04
CA ASN A 43 -13.22 2.47 -7.37
C ASN A 43 -11.92 1.84 -7.87
N TYR A 44 -11.86 0.50 -7.98
CA TYR A 44 -10.69 -0.16 -8.54
C TYR A 44 -10.45 0.24 -9.99
N ASN A 45 -11.51 0.42 -10.80
CA ASN A 45 -11.38 0.88 -12.18
C ASN A 45 -10.83 2.32 -12.24
N SER A 46 -11.30 3.21 -11.37
CA SER A 46 -10.74 4.57 -11.24
C SER A 46 -9.29 4.55 -10.78
N TRP A 47 -8.91 3.59 -9.93
CA TRP A 47 -7.53 3.41 -9.48
C TRP A 47 -6.64 2.89 -10.61
N ARG A 48 -6.97 1.74 -11.22
CA ARG A 48 -6.15 1.11 -12.26
C ARG A 48 -6.08 1.97 -13.52
N GLY A 49 -7.16 2.67 -13.84
CA GLY A 49 -7.39 3.17 -15.18
C GLY A 49 -7.68 2.03 -16.15
N SER A 50 -8.33 2.37 -17.26
CA SER A 50 -8.57 1.47 -18.38
C SER A 50 -8.47 2.24 -19.68
N LYS A 51 -8.40 1.51 -20.80
CA LYS A 51 -8.40 2.10 -22.15
C LYS A 51 -9.60 3.02 -22.40
N ASN A 52 -10.73 2.75 -21.75
CA ASN A 52 -11.99 3.47 -21.92
C ASN A 52 -12.31 4.44 -20.76
N SER A 53 -11.46 4.49 -19.72
CA SER A 53 -11.66 5.36 -18.57
C SER A 53 -10.29 5.66 -17.95
N PRO A 54 -9.73 6.86 -18.17
CA PRO A 54 -8.42 7.21 -17.64
C PRO A 54 -8.41 7.10 -16.11
N ALA A 55 -7.25 6.74 -15.55
CA ALA A 55 -7.09 6.68 -14.10
C ALA A 55 -7.34 8.07 -13.50
N ALA A 56 -8.11 8.12 -12.41
CA ALA A 56 -8.16 9.33 -11.61
C ALA A 56 -6.80 9.56 -10.94
N SER A 57 -6.49 10.82 -10.64
CA SER A 57 -5.26 11.15 -9.90
C SER A 57 -5.15 10.32 -8.63
N LYS A 58 -4.03 9.59 -8.48
CA LYS A 58 -3.76 8.74 -7.31
C LYS A 58 -3.89 9.54 -6.02
N LYS A 59 -3.40 10.79 -6.00
CA LYS A 59 -3.52 11.72 -4.86
C LYS A 59 -4.97 11.94 -4.46
N VAL A 60 -5.87 12.16 -5.43
CA VAL A 60 -7.30 12.36 -5.17
C VAL A 60 -7.94 11.09 -4.59
N LEU A 61 -7.60 9.91 -5.13
CA LEU A 61 -8.12 8.64 -4.64
C LEU A 61 -7.62 8.30 -3.24
N VAL A 62 -6.33 8.53 -2.98
CA VAL A 62 -5.74 8.35 -1.64
C VAL A 62 -6.38 9.30 -0.63
N GLY A 63 -6.63 10.55 -1.00
CA GLY A 63 -7.36 11.49 -0.14
C GLY A 63 -8.77 10.99 0.23
N LYS A 64 -9.51 10.43 -0.74
CA LYS A 64 -10.83 9.80 -0.48
C LYS A 64 -10.73 8.60 0.48
N ILE A 65 -9.69 7.79 0.34
CA ILE A 65 -9.44 6.65 1.24
C ILE A 65 -9.09 7.16 2.65
N ALA A 66 -8.27 8.20 2.75
CA ALA A 66 -7.92 8.83 4.03
C ALA A 66 -9.17 9.38 4.75
N THR A 67 -10.11 10.00 4.01
CA THR A 67 -11.40 10.41 4.57
C THR A 67 -12.17 9.22 5.14
N LYS A 68 -12.26 8.10 4.41
CA LYS A 68 -12.95 6.88 4.89
C LYS A 68 -12.29 6.25 6.12
N LEU A 69 -10.96 6.28 6.19
CA LEU A 69 -10.24 5.83 7.38
C LEU A 69 -10.56 6.73 8.58
N ALA A 70 -10.61 8.04 8.38
CA ALA A 70 -10.99 8.99 9.42
C ALA A 70 -12.45 8.80 9.89
N GLU A 71 -13.39 8.53 8.97
CA GLU A 71 -14.78 8.17 9.28
C GLU A 71 -14.87 6.89 10.14
N ALA A 72 -13.92 5.95 9.98
CA ALA A 72 -13.79 4.76 10.82
C ALA A 72 -13.03 5.01 12.15
N GLY A 73 -12.66 6.26 12.43
CA GLY A 73 -11.90 6.66 13.63
C GLY A 73 -10.38 6.48 13.51
N ILE A 74 -9.86 6.11 12.34
CA ILE A 74 -8.44 5.83 12.12
C ILE A 74 -7.76 7.06 11.52
N THR A 75 -7.05 7.82 12.36
CA THR A 75 -6.31 9.04 11.96
C THR A 75 -4.80 8.85 11.89
N SER A 76 -4.30 7.66 12.20
CA SER A 76 -2.86 7.35 12.28
C SER A 76 -2.18 7.13 10.93
N ARG A 77 -2.97 6.88 9.87
CA ARG A 77 -2.46 6.57 8.52
C ARG A 77 -2.36 7.84 7.68
N LYS A 78 -1.17 8.14 7.17
CA LYS A 78 -0.97 9.26 6.24
C LYS A 78 -1.24 8.80 4.80
N GLU A 79 -1.51 9.74 3.92
CA GLU A 79 -1.70 9.49 2.48
C GLU A 79 -0.55 8.65 1.88
N GLN A 80 0.68 8.95 2.29
CA GLN A 80 1.87 8.21 1.86
C GLN A 80 1.90 6.75 2.33
N ASP A 81 1.39 6.49 3.54
CA ASP A 81 1.31 5.13 4.09
C ASP A 81 0.27 4.32 3.34
N ILE A 82 -0.85 4.95 2.98
CA ILE A 82 -1.94 4.36 2.19
C ILE A 82 -1.43 3.99 0.80
N LEU A 83 -0.79 4.93 0.11
CA LEU A 83 -0.22 4.68 -1.22
C LEU A 83 0.78 3.51 -1.19
N SER A 84 1.71 3.54 -0.23
CA SER A 84 2.71 2.47 -0.04
C SER A 84 2.05 1.11 0.20
N LYS A 85 1.02 1.06 1.05
CA LYS A 85 0.31 -0.19 1.37
C LYS A 85 -0.44 -0.74 0.15
N ILE A 86 -1.08 0.11 -0.64
CA ILE A 86 -1.74 -0.31 -1.88
C ILE A 86 -0.72 -0.92 -2.85
N SER A 87 0.41 -0.25 -3.07
CA SER A 87 1.46 -0.75 -3.96
C SER A 87 1.99 -2.11 -3.49
N SER A 88 2.20 -2.29 -2.18
CA SER A 88 2.59 -3.59 -1.61
C SER A 88 1.58 -4.68 -1.92
N ILE A 89 0.28 -4.43 -1.70
CA ILE A 89 -0.78 -5.42 -1.95
C ILE A 89 -0.81 -5.82 -3.43
N LEU A 90 -0.70 -4.85 -4.33
CA LEU A 90 -0.70 -5.13 -5.78
C LEU A 90 0.54 -5.92 -6.21
N ASN A 91 1.70 -5.60 -5.65
CA ASN A 91 2.95 -6.33 -5.90
C ASN A 91 2.89 -7.77 -5.39
N ASP A 92 2.36 -7.97 -4.18
CA ASP A 92 2.20 -9.31 -3.60
C ASP A 92 1.22 -10.15 -4.42
N TYR A 93 0.14 -9.54 -4.91
CA TYR A 93 -0.79 -10.19 -5.84
C TYR A 93 -0.12 -10.57 -7.16
N SER A 94 0.63 -9.65 -7.80
CA SER A 94 1.34 -9.94 -9.05
C SER A 94 2.32 -11.10 -8.88
N LYS A 95 3.13 -11.09 -7.82
CA LYS A 95 4.07 -12.18 -7.52
C LYS A 95 3.36 -13.52 -7.31
N ALA A 96 2.22 -13.52 -6.63
CA ALA A 96 1.43 -14.73 -6.44
C ALA A 96 0.81 -15.23 -7.75
N ALA A 97 0.36 -14.31 -8.62
CA ALA A 97 -0.15 -14.64 -9.94
C ALA A 97 0.95 -15.19 -10.86
N ASP A 98 2.13 -14.56 -10.86
CA ASP A 98 3.32 -15.01 -11.59
C ASP A 98 3.73 -16.42 -11.12
N TRP A 99 3.80 -16.62 -9.80
CA TRP A 99 4.08 -17.93 -9.20
C TRP A 99 3.05 -19.00 -9.63
N LEU A 100 1.76 -18.64 -9.69
CA LEU A 100 0.72 -19.56 -10.14
C LEU A 100 0.86 -19.87 -11.65
N SER A 101 1.20 -18.88 -12.48
CA SER A 101 1.44 -19.10 -13.91
C SER A 101 2.68 -19.95 -14.19
N ASP A 102 3.71 -19.82 -13.36
CA ASP A 102 4.94 -20.60 -13.45
C ASP A 102 4.75 -22.04 -12.96
N THR A 103 3.73 -22.30 -12.14
CA THR A 103 3.34 -23.64 -11.69
C THR A 103 2.78 -24.52 -12.83
N GLY A 104 2.61 -23.98 -14.06
CA GLY A 104 2.32 -24.73 -15.28
C GLY A 104 3.52 -25.01 -16.19
N ASN A 105 4.66 -24.35 -15.96
CA ASN A 105 5.88 -24.49 -16.75
C ASN A 105 7.04 -24.80 -15.80
N GLY A 106 7.08 -26.05 -15.31
CA GLY A 106 8.05 -26.49 -14.29
C GLY A 106 9.46 -25.96 -14.55
N VAL A 107 10.07 -25.36 -13.51
CA VAL A 107 11.48 -24.98 -13.39
C VAL A 107 12.17 -24.86 -14.75
N ARG A 108 11.97 -23.73 -15.44
CA ARG A 108 12.79 -23.41 -16.61
C ARG A 108 13.84 -22.40 -16.21
N ALA A 109 15.05 -22.94 -16.15
CA ALA A 109 16.33 -22.25 -16.04
C ALA A 109 16.37 -20.95 -16.85
N GLU A 110 17.05 -19.96 -16.26
CA GLU A 110 17.52 -18.70 -16.84
C GLU A 110 17.21 -18.48 -18.32
N LYS A 111 16.27 -17.57 -18.61
CA LYS A 111 16.28 -16.76 -19.83
C LYS A 111 15.87 -15.31 -19.53
N THR A 112 16.91 -14.49 -19.42
CA THR A 112 17.06 -13.16 -20.03
C THR A 112 15.85 -12.22 -20.05
N ASN A 113 15.97 -11.15 -19.24
CA ASN A 113 15.35 -9.84 -19.36
C ASN A 113 14.74 -9.53 -20.74
N GLU A 114 13.41 -9.50 -20.79
CA GLU A 114 12.66 -8.58 -21.66
C GLU A 114 11.22 -8.51 -21.15
N GLY A 115 11.03 -7.79 -20.04
CA GLY A 115 9.72 -7.62 -19.44
C GLY A 115 9.81 -6.80 -18.17
N ALA A 116 9.33 -5.56 -18.24
CA ALA A 116 9.13 -4.61 -17.15
C ALA A 116 10.19 -4.69 -16.04
N ASP A 117 11.26 -3.92 -16.22
CA ASP A 117 12.31 -3.76 -15.20
C ASP A 117 11.67 -3.38 -13.85
N PRO A 118 11.86 -4.19 -12.79
CA PRO A 118 11.38 -3.85 -11.46
C PRO A 118 11.96 -2.52 -10.95
N GLU A 119 13.11 -2.09 -11.48
CA GLU A 119 13.66 -0.76 -11.24
C GLU A 119 12.76 0.34 -11.85
N ASP A 120 12.05 0.07 -12.95
CA ASP A 120 11.15 1.02 -13.62
C ASP A 120 9.83 1.18 -12.85
N THR A 121 9.36 0.13 -12.17
CA THR A 121 8.21 0.21 -11.25
C THR A 121 8.59 0.96 -9.97
N GLU A 122 9.77 0.69 -9.41
CA GLU A 122 10.32 1.47 -8.29
C GLU A 122 10.62 2.92 -8.67
N ARG A 123 11.16 3.18 -9.87
CA ARG A 123 11.41 4.53 -10.42
C ARG A 123 10.11 5.26 -10.71
N TYR A 124 9.06 4.57 -11.16
CA TYR A 124 7.73 5.15 -11.33
C TYR A 124 7.10 5.52 -9.98
N ILE A 125 7.22 4.66 -8.97
CA ILE A 125 6.76 4.94 -7.61
C ILE A 125 7.58 6.08 -6.99
N ARG A 126 8.91 6.10 -7.15
CA ARG A 126 9.80 7.16 -6.64
C ARG A 126 9.64 8.48 -7.39
N GLY A 127 9.44 8.46 -8.70
CA GLY A 127 9.23 9.66 -9.53
C GLY A 127 7.89 10.36 -9.23
N MET A 128 6.88 9.60 -8.83
CA MET A 128 5.61 10.15 -8.33
C MET A 128 5.73 10.76 -6.92
N LEU A 129 6.77 10.41 -6.16
CA LEU A 129 7.02 10.90 -4.80
C LEU A 129 7.90 12.15 -4.71
N LEU A 130 8.58 12.54 -5.81
CA LEU A 130 9.54 13.64 -5.83
C LEU A 130 9.08 14.88 -6.64
N SER A 131 7.86 14.88 -7.17
CA SER A 131 7.32 15.96 -8.03
C SER A 131 6.39 16.96 -7.29
N SER A 132 6.67 17.25 -6.00
CA SER A 132 6.04 18.37 -5.27
C SER A 132 6.95 19.58 -5.20
#